data_AF-A0A957RYD1-F1
#
_entry.id   AF-A0A957RYD1-F1
#
_cell.length_a   1.000
_cell.length_b   1.000
_cell.length_c   1.000
_cell.angle_alpha   90.00
_cell.angle_beta   90.00
_cell.angle_gamma   90.00
#
_symmetry.space_group_name_H-M   'P 1'
#
loop_
_entity.id
_entity.type
_entity.pdbx_description
1 polymer ?
#
loop_
_entity_poly.entity_id
_entity_poly.type
_entity_poly.pdbx_seq_one_letter_code
_entity_poly.pdbx_strand_id
1 'polypeptide(L)'
;MPTTTPGPVRAAYLSELEAHGQLTVTVGGHTLALFRHQGRIHAIDNRCPHMGFPLDKGSVKDGILTCYWHYARFDLQTGGTFDQWADDVRAFPVEVRDGAVWVDVAPQRDPRAHQRERLQVGLERNLSLVIGKAVLTLLDGDGDPVGPFLAGVAFGTRYRMQGWGQGLTILTVMRNLLPSLHREDRARALYHGLAAVAADSA
;
A
#
# COMPACT_ATOMS: atom_id res chain seq x y z
N MET A 1 -19.04 19.78 7.96
CA MET A 1 -19.38 18.90 9.10
C MET A 1 -18.06 18.47 9.72
N PRO A 2 -17.76 18.77 10.99
CA PRO A 2 -16.58 18.19 11.62
C PRO A 2 -16.83 16.69 11.72
N THR A 3 -16.15 15.91 10.88
CA THR A 3 -16.13 14.45 10.97
C THR A 3 -15.41 14.10 12.26
N THR A 4 -16.17 13.86 13.33
CA THR A 4 -15.65 13.27 14.55
C THR A 4 -15.01 11.95 14.14
N THR A 5 -13.68 11.88 14.16
CA THR A 5 -12.98 10.63 13.97
C THR A 5 -13.52 9.67 15.03
N PRO A 6 -14.18 8.56 14.65
CA PRO A 6 -14.67 7.63 15.64
C PRO A 6 -13.48 7.14 16.45
N GLY A 7 -13.58 7.24 17.78
CA GLY A 7 -12.55 6.70 18.68
C GLY A 7 -12.41 5.18 18.50
N PRO A 8 -11.48 4.55 19.25
CA PRO A 8 -11.23 3.12 19.15
C PRO A 8 -12.52 2.30 19.22
N VAL A 9 -12.63 1.28 18.36
CA VAL A 9 -13.78 0.39 18.28
C VAL A 9 -13.45 -0.96 18.89
N ARG A 10 -14.40 -1.56 19.64
CA ARG A 10 -14.21 -2.89 20.23
C ARG A 10 -14.15 -3.93 19.12
N ALA A 11 -13.03 -4.64 19.02
CA ALA A 11 -12.76 -5.62 17.98
C ALA A 11 -13.05 -7.06 18.41
N ALA A 12 -12.68 -7.43 19.64
CA ALA A 12 -12.89 -8.78 20.18
C ALA A 12 -12.85 -8.79 21.71
N TYR A 13 -13.28 -9.89 22.32
CA TYR A 13 -12.93 -10.18 23.71
C TYR A 13 -11.47 -10.63 23.79
N LEU A 14 -10.75 -10.20 24.85
CA LEU A 14 -9.36 -10.60 25.06
C LEU A 14 -9.23 -12.11 25.20
N SER A 15 -10.12 -12.72 25.98
CA SER A 15 -10.13 -14.16 26.26
C SER A 15 -10.28 -15.01 25.00
N GLU A 16 -11.04 -14.54 24.02
CA GLU A 16 -11.20 -15.22 22.74
C GLU A 16 -9.88 -15.22 21.95
N LEU A 17 -9.21 -14.08 21.89
CA LEU A 17 -7.90 -13.98 21.22
C LEU A 17 -6.83 -14.79 21.95
N GLU A 18 -6.88 -14.85 23.28
CA GLU A 18 -5.97 -15.66 24.08
C GLU A 18 -6.16 -17.15 23.85
N ALA A 19 -7.41 -17.60 23.71
CA ALA A 19 -7.74 -19.01 23.45
C ALA A 19 -7.31 -19.48 22.05
N HIS A 20 -7.44 -18.62 21.04
CA HIS A 20 -7.18 -18.98 19.64
C HIS A 20 -5.79 -18.57 19.14
N GLY A 21 -5.13 -17.62 19.80
CA GLY A 21 -3.84 -17.04 19.37
C GLY A 21 -3.96 -16.04 18.20
N GLN A 22 -4.96 -16.19 17.34
CA GLN A 22 -5.31 -15.25 16.29
C GLN A 22 -6.82 -15.20 16.05
N LEU A 23 -7.34 -14.06 15.57
CA LEU A 23 -8.74 -13.88 15.19
C LEU A 23 -8.88 -13.01 13.95
N THR A 24 -9.90 -13.26 13.14
CA THR A 24 -10.29 -12.37 12.03
C THR A 24 -11.59 -11.68 12.40
N VAL A 25 -11.60 -10.34 12.37
CA VAL A 25 -12.74 -9.52 12.81
C VAL A 25 -13.08 -8.47 11.76
N THR A 26 -14.33 -8.02 11.73
CA THR A 26 -14.75 -6.91 10.85
C THR A 26 -15.23 -5.74 11.69
N VAL A 27 -14.51 -4.62 11.65
CA VAL A 27 -14.83 -3.41 12.41
C VAL A 27 -14.56 -2.16 11.58
N GLY A 28 -15.47 -1.18 11.65
CA GLY A 28 -15.33 0.09 10.93
C GLY A 28 -15.18 -0.05 9.41
N GLY A 29 -15.75 -1.11 8.81
CA GLY A 29 -15.60 -1.41 7.37
C GLY A 29 -14.26 -2.07 6.98
N HIS A 30 -13.41 -2.40 7.95
CA HIS A 30 -12.15 -3.09 7.74
C HIS A 30 -12.24 -4.54 8.22
N THR A 31 -11.72 -5.48 7.42
CA THR A 31 -11.46 -6.85 7.88
C THR A 31 -10.04 -6.90 8.43
N LEU A 32 -9.90 -7.16 9.74
CA LEU A 32 -8.63 -7.15 10.44
C LEU A 32 -8.22 -8.57 10.83
N ALA A 33 -6.92 -8.83 10.80
CA ALA A 33 -6.32 -9.99 11.45
C ALA A 33 -5.68 -9.54 12.77
N LEU A 34 -6.16 -10.09 13.88
CA LEU A 34 -5.61 -9.93 15.21
C LEU A 34 -4.65 -11.08 15.49
N PHE A 35 -3.43 -10.76 15.91
CA PHE A 35 -2.43 -11.74 16.30
C PHE A 35 -1.97 -11.49 17.74
N ARG A 36 -1.91 -12.55 18.54
CA ARG A 36 -1.22 -12.55 19.83
C ARG A 36 0.18 -13.13 19.62
N HIS A 37 1.19 -12.29 19.70
CA HIS A 37 2.59 -12.70 19.51
C HIS A 37 3.46 -12.17 20.64
N GLN A 38 4.23 -13.06 21.29
CA GLN A 38 5.13 -12.73 22.40
C GLN A 38 4.46 -11.89 23.51
N GLY A 39 3.21 -12.23 23.86
CA GLY A 39 2.44 -11.55 24.90
C GLY A 39 1.84 -10.19 24.49
N ARG A 40 2.01 -9.76 23.24
CA ARG A 40 1.45 -8.51 22.68
C ARG A 40 0.38 -8.82 21.65
N ILE A 41 -0.56 -7.90 21.49
CA ILE A 41 -1.64 -7.99 20.50
C ILE A 41 -1.34 -7.01 19.37
N HIS A 42 -1.47 -7.51 18.15
CA HIS A 42 -1.26 -6.78 16.92
C HIS A 42 -2.53 -6.85 16.08
N ALA A 43 -2.91 -5.73 15.49
CA ALA A 43 -4.02 -5.65 14.54
C ALA A 43 -3.48 -5.15 13.20
N ILE A 44 -3.72 -5.91 12.14
CA ILE A 44 -3.34 -5.55 10.78
C ILE A 44 -4.52 -5.71 9.83
N ASP A 45 -4.47 -5.05 8.68
CA ASP A 45 -5.44 -5.29 7.61
C ASP A 45 -5.32 -6.74 7.16
N ASN A 46 -6.44 -7.46 7.07
CA ASN A 46 -6.39 -8.84 6.63
C ASN A 46 -6.13 -8.95 5.12
N ARG A 47 -6.20 -7.85 4.37
CA ARG A 47 -5.94 -7.84 2.93
C ARG A 47 -4.46 -7.59 2.67
N CYS A 48 -3.74 -8.60 2.17
CA CYS A 48 -2.34 -8.45 1.78
C CYS A 48 -2.19 -7.31 0.74
N PRO A 49 -1.33 -6.30 0.99
CA PRO A 49 -1.19 -5.14 0.11
C PRO A 49 -0.53 -5.46 -1.23
N HIS A 50 0.01 -6.67 -1.42
CA HIS A 50 0.51 -7.14 -2.70
C HIS A 50 -0.64 -7.37 -3.70
N MET A 51 -1.46 -8.41 -3.47
CA MET A 51 -2.55 -8.83 -4.37
C MET A 51 -3.83 -9.27 -3.63
N GLY A 52 -3.96 -8.91 -2.35
CA GLY A 52 -5.22 -9.02 -1.61
C GLY A 52 -5.49 -10.35 -0.90
N PHE A 53 -4.53 -11.27 -0.83
CA PHE A 53 -4.71 -12.54 -0.11
C PHE A 53 -4.97 -12.31 1.39
N PRO A 54 -5.82 -13.12 2.04
CA PRO A 54 -6.05 -13.05 3.48
C PRO A 54 -4.79 -13.34 4.29
N LEU A 55 -4.35 -12.37 5.10
CA LEU A 55 -3.14 -12.46 5.91
C LEU A 55 -3.29 -13.35 7.15
N ASP A 56 -4.53 -13.60 7.61
CA ASP A 56 -4.86 -14.59 8.66
C ASP A 56 -4.53 -16.03 8.26
N LYS A 57 -4.32 -16.29 6.96
CA LYS A 57 -3.84 -17.55 6.41
C LYS A 57 -2.32 -17.63 6.31
N GLY A 58 -1.62 -16.54 6.61
CA GLY A 58 -0.17 -16.47 6.68
C GLY A 58 0.40 -17.13 7.93
N SER A 59 1.70 -16.92 8.16
CA SER A 59 2.39 -17.38 9.36
C SER A 59 3.10 -16.23 10.05
N VAL A 60 3.15 -16.27 11.39
CA VAL A 60 3.90 -15.31 12.19
C VAL A 60 5.06 -16.04 12.87
N LYS A 61 6.28 -15.55 12.67
CA LYS A 61 7.48 -16.03 13.34
C LYS A 61 8.40 -14.86 13.65
N ASP A 62 8.91 -14.78 14.88
CA ASP A 62 9.87 -13.74 15.32
C ASP A 62 9.42 -12.30 14.99
N GLY A 63 8.13 -12.01 15.16
CA GLY A 63 7.53 -10.70 14.84
C GLY A 63 7.29 -10.45 13.34
N ILE A 64 7.59 -11.42 12.47
CA ILE A 64 7.42 -11.29 11.02
C ILE A 64 6.20 -12.10 10.56
N LEU A 65 5.24 -11.40 9.95
CA LEU A 65 4.13 -12.00 9.24
C LEU A 65 4.53 -12.31 7.80
N THR A 66 4.34 -13.56 7.38
CA THR A 66 4.56 -13.99 6.00
C THR A 66 3.23 -14.35 5.35
N CYS A 67 2.86 -13.65 4.27
CA CYS A 67 1.69 -13.98 3.48
C CYS A 67 1.84 -15.36 2.82
N TYR A 68 0.82 -16.21 2.91
CA TYR A 68 0.90 -17.58 2.38
C TYR A 68 1.00 -17.66 0.84
N TRP A 69 0.47 -16.67 0.11
CA TRP A 69 0.39 -16.77 -1.35
C TRP A 69 1.71 -16.48 -2.05
N HIS A 70 2.24 -15.27 -1.87
CA HIS A 70 3.44 -14.80 -2.55
C HIS A 70 4.62 -14.60 -1.61
N TYR A 71 4.46 -14.94 -0.32
CA TYR A 71 5.51 -14.85 0.70
C TYR A 71 6.02 -13.44 0.99
N ALA A 72 5.21 -12.42 0.72
CA ALA A 72 5.51 -11.05 1.18
C ALA A 72 5.57 -11.04 2.71
N ARG A 73 6.63 -10.43 3.25
CA ARG A 73 6.89 -10.37 4.69
C ARG A 73 6.68 -8.97 5.23
N PHE A 74 6.07 -8.90 6.39
CA PHE A 74 5.73 -7.66 7.07
C PHE A 74 6.16 -7.72 8.53
N ASP A 75 6.68 -6.61 9.04
CA ASP A 75 6.82 -6.43 10.48
C ASP A 75 5.42 -6.38 11.11
N LEU A 76 5.13 -7.27 12.06
CA LEU A 76 3.80 -7.41 12.63
C LEU A 76 3.39 -6.20 13.49
N GLN A 77 4.36 -5.45 14.01
CA GLN A 77 4.10 -4.28 14.86
C GLN A 77 3.73 -3.04 14.04
N THR A 78 4.49 -2.76 12.99
CA THR A 78 4.41 -1.52 12.20
C THR A 78 3.70 -1.72 10.86
N GLY A 79 3.64 -2.95 10.37
CA GLY A 79 3.14 -3.30 9.03
C GLY A 79 4.14 -3.03 7.89
N GLY A 80 5.35 -2.53 8.21
CA GLY A 80 6.38 -2.25 7.23
C GLY A 80 6.78 -3.50 6.44
N THR A 81 6.86 -3.38 5.11
CA THR A 81 7.27 -4.49 4.26
C THR A 81 8.78 -4.71 4.28
N PHE A 82 9.22 -5.97 4.35
CA PHE A 82 10.62 -6.35 4.06
C PHE A 82 10.86 -6.57 2.57
N ASP A 83 9.79 -6.68 1.80
CA ASP A 83 9.80 -7.07 0.40
C ASP A 83 9.23 -5.91 -0.43
N GLN A 84 10.10 -5.07 -0.99
CA GLN A 84 9.72 -3.82 -1.65
C GLN A 84 8.80 -3.97 -2.88
N TRP A 85 8.61 -5.20 -3.38
CA TRP A 85 7.62 -5.53 -4.41
C TRP A 85 6.18 -5.61 -3.88
N ALA A 86 5.99 -5.62 -2.56
CA ALA A 86 4.73 -5.36 -1.87
C ALA A 86 4.75 -3.94 -1.24
N ASP A 87 3.57 -3.38 -0.95
CA ASP A 87 3.49 -2.17 -0.10
C ASP A 87 3.40 -2.58 1.37
N ASP A 88 3.52 -1.62 2.29
CA ASP A 88 3.28 -1.88 3.71
C ASP A 88 1.83 -2.32 3.95
N VAL A 89 1.64 -3.29 4.84
CA VAL A 89 0.30 -3.60 5.36
C VAL A 89 -0.07 -2.54 6.39
N ARG A 90 -1.33 -2.14 6.45
CA ARG A 90 -1.78 -1.22 7.49
C ARG A 90 -1.81 -1.95 8.83
N ALA A 91 -0.98 -1.52 9.77
CA ALA A 91 -1.12 -1.84 11.19
C ALA A 91 -2.08 -0.84 11.85
N PHE A 92 -2.79 -1.28 12.88
CA PHE A 92 -3.76 -0.49 13.62
C PHE A 92 -3.35 -0.43 15.09
N PRO A 93 -3.43 0.73 15.76
CA PRO A 93 -3.20 0.83 17.19
C PRO A 93 -4.21 -0.03 17.95
N VAL A 94 -3.69 -0.72 18.97
CA VAL A 94 -4.48 -1.59 19.83
C VAL A 94 -4.39 -1.12 21.27
N GLU A 95 -5.53 -1.07 21.94
CA GLU A 95 -5.65 -0.87 23.38
C GLU A 95 -6.40 -2.06 23.99
N VAL A 96 -5.93 -2.55 25.13
CA VAL A 96 -6.65 -3.56 25.91
C VAL A 96 -7.19 -2.89 27.16
N ARG A 97 -8.52 -2.89 27.32
CA ARG A 97 -9.20 -2.39 28.51
C ARG A 97 -10.48 -3.17 28.76
N ASP A 98 -10.82 -3.36 30.03
CA ASP A 98 -12.04 -4.03 30.48
C ASP A 98 -12.25 -5.42 29.85
N GLY A 99 -11.17 -6.18 29.67
CA GLY A 99 -11.20 -7.54 29.09
C GLY A 99 -11.49 -7.58 27.58
N ALA A 100 -11.39 -6.47 26.87
CA ALA A 100 -11.63 -6.38 25.44
C ALA A 100 -10.45 -5.73 24.69
N VAL A 101 -10.33 -6.12 23.41
CA VAL A 101 -9.38 -5.55 22.45
C VAL A 101 -10.08 -4.43 21.70
N TRP A 102 -9.52 -3.21 21.77
CA TRP A 102 -9.99 -2.02 21.08
C TRP A 102 -9.00 -1.63 19.99
N VAL A 103 -9.49 -1.28 18.81
CA VAL A 103 -8.66 -0.95 17.65
C VAL A 103 -9.03 0.43 17.12
N ASP A 104 -8.03 1.28 16.91
CA ASP A 104 -8.23 2.57 16.23
C ASP A 104 -8.16 2.38 14.71
N VAL A 105 -9.31 2.53 14.04
CA VAL A 105 -9.47 2.39 12.59
C VAL A 105 -9.40 3.72 11.84
N ALA A 106 -9.09 4.82 12.52
CA ALA A 106 -8.89 6.12 11.89
C ALA A 106 -7.73 6.07 10.87
N PRO A 107 -7.85 6.77 9.72
CA PRO A 107 -6.74 6.91 8.79
C PRO A 107 -5.51 7.50 9.48
N GLN A 108 -4.37 6.82 9.38
CA GLN A 108 -3.13 7.24 10.07
C GLN A 108 -2.13 7.98 9.18
N ARG A 109 -2.25 7.82 7.86
CA ARG A 109 -1.36 8.43 6.87
C ARG A 109 -2.16 8.90 5.67
N ASP A 110 -1.70 9.98 5.02
CA ASP A 110 -2.21 10.39 3.72
C ASP A 110 -1.88 9.31 2.67
N PRO A 111 -2.87 8.63 2.06
CA PRO A 111 -2.63 7.60 1.06
C PRO A 111 -1.85 8.13 -0.15
N ARG A 112 -2.04 9.40 -0.54
CA ARG A 112 -1.36 9.99 -1.69
C ARG A 112 0.11 10.29 -1.38
N ALA A 113 0.41 10.76 -0.17
CA ALA A 113 1.80 10.93 0.26
C ALA A 113 2.58 9.61 0.20
N HIS A 114 2.02 8.54 0.77
CA HIS A 114 2.63 7.21 0.70
C HIS A 114 2.83 6.74 -0.75
N GLN A 115 1.82 6.88 -1.61
CA GLN A 115 1.93 6.40 -2.99
C GLN A 115 2.89 7.23 -3.87
N ARG A 116 3.20 8.49 -3.51
CA ARG A 116 4.32 9.22 -4.14
C ARG A 116 5.67 8.58 -3.85
N GLU A 117 5.90 8.16 -2.59
CA GLU A 117 7.13 7.44 -2.21
C GLU A 117 7.19 6.07 -2.89
N ARG A 118 6.07 5.34 -2.94
CA ARG A 118 5.99 4.04 -3.61
C ARG A 118 6.21 4.14 -5.12
N LEU A 119 5.74 5.21 -5.77
CA LEU A 119 6.05 5.45 -7.17
C LEU A 119 7.55 5.55 -7.41
N GLN A 120 8.28 6.27 -6.55
CA GLN A 120 9.73 6.40 -6.65
C GLN A 120 10.44 5.04 -6.52
N VAL A 121 10.07 4.24 -5.51
CA VAL A 121 10.59 2.87 -5.34
C VAL A 121 10.26 2.00 -6.56
N GLY A 122 9.05 2.14 -7.09
CA GLY A 122 8.59 1.42 -8.28
C GLY A 122 9.45 1.72 -9.51
N LEU A 123 9.79 2.98 -9.73
CA LEU A 123 10.69 3.42 -10.80
C LEU A 123 12.12 2.87 -10.60
N GLU A 124 12.69 3.06 -9.41
CA GLU A 124 14.08 2.66 -9.08
C GLU A 124 14.31 1.15 -9.17
N ARG A 125 13.31 0.36 -8.82
CA ARG A 125 13.38 -1.10 -8.78
C ARG A 125 12.74 -1.77 -10.00
N ASN A 126 12.22 -0.99 -10.95
CA ASN A 126 11.46 -1.47 -12.09
C ASN A 126 10.30 -2.42 -11.71
N LEU A 127 9.49 -2.02 -10.72
CA LEU A 127 8.39 -2.80 -10.16
C LEU A 127 7.05 -2.32 -10.73
N SER A 128 6.63 -2.90 -11.86
CA SER A 128 5.43 -2.50 -12.60
C SER A 128 4.15 -2.48 -11.76
N LEU A 129 3.92 -3.48 -10.91
CA LEU A 129 2.73 -3.53 -10.05
C LEU A 129 2.72 -2.39 -9.01
N VAL A 130 3.88 -2.02 -8.47
CA VAL A 130 4.01 -0.91 -7.52
C VAL A 130 3.74 0.42 -8.23
N ILE A 131 4.31 0.62 -9.42
CA ILE A 131 4.03 1.79 -10.27
C ILE A 131 2.52 1.89 -10.55
N GLY A 132 1.89 0.79 -10.96
CA GLY A 132 0.46 0.75 -11.27
C GLY A 132 -0.43 1.14 -10.08
N LYS A 133 -0.19 0.53 -8.90
CA LYS A 133 -0.95 0.85 -7.67
C LYS A 133 -0.77 2.31 -7.24
N ALA A 134 0.44 2.84 -7.37
CA ALA A 134 0.73 4.23 -7.06
C ALA A 134 -0.04 5.17 -7.99
N VAL A 135 0.03 4.96 -9.31
CA VAL A 135 -0.67 5.80 -10.30
C VAL A 135 -2.19 5.74 -10.10
N LEU A 136 -2.77 4.57 -9.84
CA LEU A 136 -4.20 4.44 -9.56
C LEU A 136 -4.63 5.30 -8.37
N THR A 137 -3.89 5.25 -7.27
CA THR A 137 -4.22 6.02 -6.06
C THR A 137 -3.99 7.53 -6.26
N LEU A 138 -2.94 7.91 -7.00
CA LEU A 138 -2.59 9.31 -7.23
C LEU A 138 -3.57 10.00 -8.21
N LEU A 139 -4.22 9.25 -9.09
CA LEU A 139 -5.22 9.76 -10.04
C LEU A 139 -6.67 9.50 -9.60
N ASP A 140 -6.90 8.79 -8.50
CA ASP A 140 -8.24 8.58 -7.99
C ASP A 140 -8.90 9.92 -7.62
N GLY A 141 -10.21 10.05 -7.82
CA GLY A 141 -10.90 11.31 -7.52
C GLY A 141 -10.41 12.49 -8.39
N ASP A 142 -10.05 13.58 -7.74
CA ASP A 142 -9.49 14.82 -8.30
C ASP A 142 -7.96 14.78 -8.50
N GLY A 143 -7.37 13.59 -8.48
CA GLY A 143 -5.92 13.39 -8.57
C GLY A 143 -5.29 14.03 -9.81
N ASP A 144 -4.18 14.75 -9.59
CA ASP A 144 -3.47 15.45 -10.65
C ASP A 144 -2.43 14.55 -11.34
N PRO A 145 -2.54 14.31 -12.65
CA PRO A 145 -1.56 13.55 -13.42
C PRO A 145 -0.18 14.22 -13.54
N VAL A 146 -0.03 15.51 -13.26
CA VAL A 146 1.24 16.23 -13.39
C VAL A 146 2.29 15.70 -12.40
N GLY A 147 1.90 15.39 -11.17
CA GLY A 147 2.82 14.87 -10.16
C GLY A 147 3.54 13.58 -10.59
N PRO A 148 2.81 12.49 -10.91
CA PRO A 148 3.40 11.26 -11.42
C PRO A 148 4.20 11.47 -12.70
N PHE A 149 3.72 12.31 -13.61
CA PHE A 149 4.43 12.64 -14.85
C PHE A 149 5.80 13.27 -14.57
N LEU A 150 5.85 14.31 -13.73
CA LEU A 150 7.11 14.99 -13.39
C LEU A 150 8.06 14.06 -12.63
N ALA A 151 7.56 13.17 -11.78
CA ALA A 151 8.39 12.15 -11.13
C ALA A 151 9.08 11.24 -12.16
N GLY A 152 8.35 10.76 -13.17
CA GLY A 152 8.91 10.00 -14.28
C GLY A 152 9.94 10.78 -15.10
N VAL A 153 9.64 12.04 -15.45
CA VAL A 153 10.60 12.90 -16.18
C VAL A 153 11.87 13.11 -15.37
N ALA A 154 11.75 13.45 -14.08
CA ALA A 154 12.88 13.68 -13.19
C ALA A 154 13.74 12.42 -13.02
N PHE A 155 13.11 11.26 -12.85
CA PHE A 155 13.83 9.99 -12.74
C PHE A 155 14.55 9.64 -14.04
N GLY A 156 13.84 9.63 -15.18
CA GLY A 156 14.43 9.24 -16.47
C GLY A 156 15.53 10.19 -16.94
N THR A 157 15.41 11.49 -16.70
CA THR A 157 16.47 12.45 -17.06
C THR A 157 17.69 12.38 -16.14
N ARG A 158 17.52 11.95 -14.89
CA ARG A 158 18.60 11.82 -13.92
C ARG A 158 19.40 10.52 -14.06
N TYR A 159 18.73 9.40 -14.27
CA TYR A 159 19.37 8.08 -14.15
C TYR A 159 19.68 7.41 -15.49
N ARG A 160 19.13 7.89 -16.61
CA ARG A 160 19.49 7.37 -17.93
C ARG A 160 20.78 8.00 -18.44
N MET A 161 21.84 7.19 -18.62
CA MET A 161 23.16 7.67 -19.06
C MET A 161 23.15 8.46 -20.38
N GLN A 162 22.28 8.08 -21.32
CA GLN A 162 22.17 8.73 -22.62
C GLN A 162 21.22 9.96 -22.62
N GLY A 163 20.69 10.37 -21.46
CA GLY A 163 19.71 11.46 -21.37
C GLY A 163 18.34 11.07 -21.92
N TRP A 164 17.76 11.88 -22.81
CA TRP A 164 16.41 11.63 -23.37
C TRP A 164 16.31 10.30 -24.13
N GLY A 165 15.26 9.52 -23.84
CA GLY A 165 15.11 8.13 -24.32
C GLY A 165 13.71 7.78 -24.81
N GLN A 166 13.54 6.52 -25.21
CA GLN A 166 12.26 6.00 -25.67
C GLN A 166 11.22 6.03 -24.56
N GLY A 167 11.61 5.70 -23.32
CA GLY A 167 10.71 5.73 -22.16
C GLY A 167 10.12 7.13 -21.92
N LEU A 168 10.98 8.17 -21.93
CA LEU A 168 10.55 9.56 -21.77
C LEU A 168 9.65 10.04 -22.93
N THR A 169 9.93 9.57 -24.15
CA THR A 169 9.09 9.85 -25.32
C THR A 169 7.71 9.24 -25.14
N ILE A 170 7.62 7.96 -24.74
CA ILE A 170 6.36 7.28 -24.46
C ILE A 170 5.60 8.00 -23.33
N LEU A 171 6.26 8.32 -22.22
CA LEU A 171 5.63 9.03 -21.10
C LEU A 171 5.05 10.39 -21.52
N THR A 172 5.77 11.15 -22.34
CA THR A 172 5.32 12.45 -22.85
C THR A 172 4.09 12.29 -23.76
N VAL A 173 4.11 11.31 -24.67
CA VAL A 173 2.96 11.00 -25.52
C VAL A 173 1.75 10.60 -24.67
N MET A 174 1.93 9.71 -23.70
CA MET A 174 0.84 9.27 -22.81
C MET A 174 0.27 10.45 -22.01
N ARG A 175 1.10 11.38 -21.53
CA ARG A 175 0.63 12.57 -20.82
C ARG A 175 -0.20 13.50 -21.71
N ASN A 176 0.20 13.67 -22.97
CA ASN A 176 -0.50 14.52 -23.94
C ASN A 176 -1.83 13.92 -24.40
N LEU A 177 -1.97 12.59 -24.36
CA LEU A 177 -3.21 11.91 -24.70
C LEU A 177 -4.27 11.98 -23.59
N LEU A 178 -3.90 12.23 -22.32
CA LEU A 178 -4.84 12.16 -21.19
C LEU A 178 -6.14 12.96 -21.36
N PRO A 179 -6.15 14.20 -21.93
CA PRO A 179 -7.39 14.93 -22.16
C PRO A 179 -8.37 14.23 -23.10
N SER A 180 -7.85 13.41 -24.03
CA SER A 180 -8.62 12.65 -25.02
C SER A 180 -9.05 11.26 -24.51
N LEU A 181 -8.58 10.83 -23.34
CA LEU A 181 -8.90 9.52 -22.77
C LEU A 181 -10.05 9.59 -21.77
N HIS A 182 -10.82 8.49 -21.71
CA HIS A 182 -11.77 8.26 -20.62
C HIS A 182 -11.04 8.27 -19.27
N ARG A 183 -11.74 8.73 -18.23
CA ARG A 183 -11.13 8.92 -16.89
C ARG A 183 -10.48 7.63 -16.36
N GLU A 184 -11.12 6.49 -16.59
CA GLU A 184 -10.62 5.16 -16.20
C GLU A 184 -9.33 4.75 -16.90
N ASP A 185 -9.11 5.21 -18.14
CA ASP A 185 -7.92 4.86 -18.94
C ASP A 185 -6.71 5.75 -18.63
N ARG A 186 -6.91 6.91 -17.99
CA ARG A 186 -5.82 7.87 -17.72
C ARG A 186 -4.72 7.28 -16.84
N ALA A 187 -5.11 6.52 -15.81
CA ALA A 187 -4.17 5.83 -14.94
C ALA A 187 -3.36 4.78 -15.72
N ARG A 188 -4.01 4.04 -16.63
CA ARG A 188 -3.35 3.06 -17.48
C ARG A 188 -2.34 3.70 -18.43
N ALA A 189 -2.70 4.83 -19.05
CA ALA A 189 -1.79 5.56 -19.94
C ALA A 189 -0.53 6.03 -19.20
N LEU A 190 -0.67 6.66 -18.03
CA LEU A 190 0.48 7.06 -17.23
C LEU A 190 1.31 5.88 -16.74
N TYR A 191 0.67 4.79 -16.30
CA TYR A 191 1.35 3.55 -15.93
C TYR A 191 2.26 3.05 -17.06
N HIS A 192 1.76 2.98 -18.30
CA HIS A 192 2.57 2.53 -19.43
C HIS A 192 3.77 3.44 -19.69
N GLY A 193 3.58 4.76 -19.59
CA GLY A 193 4.68 5.73 -19.71
C GLY A 193 5.73 5.57 -18.62
N LEU A 194 5.30 5.47 -17.37
CA LEU A 194 6.18 5.35 -16.21
C LEU A 194 6.94 4.01 -16.18
N ALA A 195 6.27 2.91 -16.52
CA ALA A 195 6.90 1.60 -16.65
C ALA A 195 7.94 1.59 -17.78
N ALA A 196 7.67 2.25 -18.91
CA ALA A 196 8.64 2.39 -19.99
C ALA A 196 9.87 3.21 -19.56
N VAL A 197 9.66 4.29 -18.80
CA VAL A 197 10.77 5.07 -18.21
C VAL A 197 11.61 4.21 -17.26
N ALA A 198 10.98 3.44 -16.36
CA ALA A 198 11.68 2.57 -15.43
C ALA A 198 12.55 1.53 -16.16
N ALA A 199 11.99 0.88 -17.18
CA ALA A 199 12.71 -0.13 -17.97
C ALA A 199 13.85 0.45 -18.82
N ASP A 200 13.69 1.65 -19.40
CA ASP A 200 14.70 2.34 -20.23
C ASP A 200 15.81 3.02 -19.38
N SER A 201 15.65 3.06 -18.04
CA SER A 201 16.63 3.66 -17.12
C SER A 201 17.34 2.63 -16.23
N ALA A 202 17.02 1.34 -16.39
CA ALA A 202 17.60 0.23 -15.64
C ALA A 202 18.93 -0.26 -16.23
#